data_AF-A0A2W7A6T8-F1
#
_entry.id   AF-A0A2W7A6T8-F1
#
_cell.length_a   1.000
_cell.length_b   1.000
_cell.length_c   1.000
_cell.angle_alpha   90.00
_cell.angle_beta   90.00
_cell.angle_gamma   90.00
#
_symmetry.space_group_name_H-M   'P 1'
#
loop_
_entity.id
_entity.type
_entity.pdbx_description
1 polymer ?
#
loop_
_entity_poly.entity_id
_entity_poly.type
_entity_poly.pdbx_seq_one_letter_code
_entity_poly.pdbx_strand_id
1 'polypeptide(L)'
;MHDRAGHVDAHQVAEVFRVWAKQAMPVEAGQGVSMDGKALASKLKDCCGAQQDFVTVVSACVQQWEGVIGQTRFHHGESSEITSVRQLLQQLDVQGVWVTLDALHTQKNSL
;
A
#
# COMPACT_ATOMS: atom_id res chain seq x y z
N MET A 1 -11.53 -12.78 25.38
CA MET A 1 -10.62 -12.97 24.23
C MET A 1 -9.53 -11.92 24.39
N HIS A 2 -8.33 -12.31 24.83
CA HIS A 2 -7.24 -11.36 25.09
C HIS A 2 -6.76 -10.79 23.75
N ASP A 3 -6.96 -9.49 23.56
CA ASP A 3 -6.43 -8.74 22.43
C ASP A 3 -4.89 -8.72 22.50
N ARG A 4 -4.27 -9.69 21.82
CA ARG A 4 -2.81 -9.77 21.66
C ARG A 4 -2.30 -8.92 20.49
N ALA A 5 -3.20 -8.31 19.70
CA ALA A 5 -2.82 -7.50 18.55
C ALA A 5 -2.17 -6.17 18.93
N GLY A 6 -2.33 -5.70 20.19
CA GLY A 6 -1.69 -4.49 20.69
C GLY A 6 -0.16 -4.54 20.89
N HIS A 7 0.47 -5.70 20.71
CA HIS A 7 1.92 -5.90 20.97
C HIS A 7 2.75 -6.16 19.71
N VAL A 8 2.15 -6.13 18.53
CA VAL A 8 2.85 -6.42 17.27
C VAL A 8 3.04 -5.11 16.51
N ASP A 9 4.31 -4.73 16.29
CA ASP A 9 4.64 -3.56 15.49
C ASP A 9 4.27 -3.81 14.02
N ALA A 10 3.28 -3.08 13.53
CA ALA A 10 2.79 -3.20 12.16
C ALA A 10 3.86 -2.86 11.11
N HIS A 11 4.79 -1.94 11.42
CA HIS A 11 5.91 -1.62 10.53
C HIS A 11 6.88 -2.78 10.44
N GLN A 12 7.17 -3.43 11.57
CA GLN A 12 8.04 -4.60 11.59
C GLN A 12 7.42 -5.81 10.87
N VAL A 13 6.11 -6.01 11.01
CA VAL A 13 5.40 -7.06 10.26
C VAL A 13 5.44 -6.77 8.77
N ALA A 14 5.17 -5.54 8.34
CA ALA A 14 5.24 -5.15 6.93
C ALA A 14 6.65 -5.34 6.35
N GLU A 15 7.69 -5.06 7.15
CA GLU A 15 9.09 -5.29 6.78
C GLU A 15 9.39 -6.77 6.55
N VAL A 16 9.07 -7.61 7.54
CA VAL A 16 9.30 -9.06 7.46
C VAL A 16 8.50 -9.67 6.32
N PHE A 17 7.25 -9.26 6.14
CA PHE A 17 6.41 -9.67 5.03
C PHE A 17 7.05 -9.32 3.68
N ARG A 18 7.55 -8.09 3.52
CA ARG A 18 8.18 -7.66 2.27
C ARG A 18 9.44 -8.46 1.95
N VAL A 19 10.29 -8.74 2.95
CA VAL A 19 11.48 -9.58 2.79
C VAL A 19 11.09 -11.00 2.35
N TRP A 20 10.10 -11.60 3.02
CA TRP A 20 9.59 -12.91 2.65
C TRP A 20 8.99 -12.92 1.23
N ALA A 21 8.16 -11.93 0.90
CA ALA A 21 7.50 -11.84 -0.39
C ALA A 21 8.51 -11.69 -1.54
N LYS A 22 9.58 -10.92 -1.34
CA LYS A 22 10.67 -10.79 -2.33
C LYS A 22 11.38 -12.13 -2.59
N GLN A 23 11.49 -12.99 -1.58
CA GLN A 23 12.12 -14.31 -1.70
C GLN A 23 11.18 -15.35 -2.30
N ALA A 24 9.90 -15.33 -1.89
CA ALA A 24 8.91 -16.31 -2.31
C ALA A 24 8.32 -16.01 -3.70
N MET A 25 8.25 -14.73 -4.08
CA MET A 25 7.59 -14.23 -5.29
C MET A 25 8.49 -13.18 -5.97
N PRO A 26 9.64 -13.59 -6.53
CA PRO A 26 10.58 -12.66 -7.18
C PRO A 26 9.93 -12.04 -8.41
N VAL A 27 9.87 -10.71 -8.48
CA VAL A 27 9.25 -10.00 -9.62
C VAL A 27 10.24 -9.92 -10.78
N GLU A 28 9.82 -10.38 -11.95
CA GLU A 28 10.63 -10.39 -13.17
C GLU A 28 10.26 -9.24 -14.12
N ALA A 29 11.21 -8.85 -14.98
CA ALA A 29 10.96 -7.88 -16.03
C ALA A 29 9.84 -8.38 -16.98
N GLY A 30 8.97 -7.46 -17.40
CA GLY A 30 7.80 -7.76 -18.23
C GLY A 30 6.55 -8.17 -17.43
N GLN A 31 6.66 -8.39 -16.11
CA GLN A 31 5.50 -8.66 -15.27
C GLN A 31 4.69 -7.39 -14.97
N GLY A 32 3.41 -7.59 -14.68
CA GLY A 32 2.47 -6.52 -14.35
C GLY A 32 2.33 -6.40 -12.84
N VAL A 33 2.45 -5.17 -12.31
CA VAL A 33 2.23 -4.84 -10.91
C VAL A 33 1.08 -3.85 -10.81
N SER A 34 -0.03 -4.27 -10.23
CA SER A 34 -1.14 -3.39 -9.89
C SER A 34 -0.95 -2.79 -8.51
N MET A 35 -1.29 -1.51 -8.37
CA MET A 35 -1.21 -0.81 -7.10
C MET A 35 -2.52 -0.05 -6.84
N ASP A 36 -3.05 -0.20 -5.63
CA ASP A 36 -4.36 0.33 -5.26
C ASP A 36 -4.44 0.60 -3.75
N GLY A 37 -5.03 1.74 -3.37
CA GLY A 37 -5.34 2.12 -2.00
C GLY A 37 -6.75 1.72 -1.57
N LYS A 38 -6.85 0.98 -0.47
CA LYS A 38 -8.13 0.68 0.20
C LYS A 38 -8.19 1.29 1.59
N ALA A 39 -9.24 2.09 1.84
CA ALA A 39 -9.52 2.64 3.16
C ALA A 39 -10.10 1.57 4.10
N LEU A 40 -9.57 1.51 5.33
CA LEU A 40 -10.04 0.57 6.35
C LEU A 40 -11.25 1.12 7.09
N ALA A 41 -12.43 0.54 6.82
CA ALA A 41 -13.70 0.99 7.41
C ALA A 41 -13.71 1.00 8.95
N SER A 42 -12.99 0.09 9.63
CA SER A 42 -12.98 0.02 11.11
C SER A 42 -12.12 1.08 11.80
N LYS A 43 -11.32 1.84 11.04
CA LYS A 43 -10.50 2.94 11.57
C LYS A 43 -11.16 4.31 11.46
N LEU A 44 -12.38 4.37 10.91
CA LEU A 44 -13.11 5.62 10.76
C LEU A 44 -13.48 6.19 12.13
N LYS A 45 -12.78 7.26 12.53
CA LYS A 45 -13.18 8.12 13.64
C LYS A 45 -13.87 9.36 13.09
N ASP A 46 -14.92 9.80 13.78
CA ASP A 46 -15.73 10.96 13.40
C ASP A 46 -16.34 10.85 12.00
N CYS A 47 -17.08 9.76 11.76
CA CYS A 47 -17.69 9.42 10.46
C CYS A 47 -18.64 10.50 9.88
N CYS A 48 -19.09 11.46 10.68
CA CYS A 48 -19.98 12.54 10.25
C CYS A 48 -19.35 13.94 10.34
N GLY A 49 -18.11 14.06 10.82
CA GLY A 49 -17.40 15.34 10.93
C GLY A 49 -16.48 15.63 9.74
N ALA A 50 -16.03 16.87 9.64
CA ALA A 50 -15.13 17.31 8.57
C ALA A 50 -13.68 16.80 8.72
N GLN A 51 -13.35 16.13 9.85
CA GLN A 51 -12.03 15.58 10.15
C GLN A 51 -12.09 14.05 10.32
N GLN A 52 -12.63 13.37 9.31
CA GLN A 52 -12.60 11.90 9.25
C GLN A 52 -11.14 11.42 9.26
N ASP A 53 -10.73 10.78 10.35
CA ASP A 53 -9.45 10.05 10.42
C ASP A 53 -9.72 8.60 10.04
N PHE A 54 -9.12 8.16 8.95
CA PHE A 54 -9.12 6.78 8.51
C PHE A 54 -7.74 6.41 7.97
N VAL A 55 -7.42 5.11 8.07
CA VAL A 55 -6.18 4.56 7.52
C VAL A 55 -6.46 3.98 6.15
N THR A 56 -5.67 4.40 5.16
CA THR A 56 -5.63 3.78 3.84
C THR A 56 -4.41 2.89 3.72
N VAL A 57 -4.60 1.68 3.21
CA VAL A 57 -3.52 0.74 2.89
C VAL A 57 -3.38 0.67 1.39
N VAL A 58 -2.19 0.99 0.89
CA VAL A 58 -1.80 0.83 -0.52
C VAL A 58 -1.07 -0.49 -0.67
N SER A 59 -1.55 -1.35 -1.56
CA SER A 59 -0.94 -2.66 -1.83
C SER A 59 -0.34 -2.70 -3.23
N ALA A 60 0.78 -3.39 -3.40
CA ALA A 60 1.35 -3.75 -4.70
C ALA A 60 1.13 -5.25 -4.93
N CYS A 61 0.45 -5.59 -6.01
CA CYS A 61 0.08 -6.95 -6.37
C CYS A 61 0.63 -7.29 -7.76
N VAL A 62 1.29 -8.44 -7.89
CA VAL A 62 1.75 -8.93 -9.19
C VAL A 62 0.63 -9.69 -9.86
N GLN A 63 0.32 -9.34 -11.10
CA GLN A 63 -0.86 -9.86 -11.81
C GLN A 63 -0.72 -11.33 -12.19
N GLN A 64 0.50 -11.80 -12.48
CA GLN A 64 0.75 -13.17 -12.96
C GLN A 64 0.42 -14.25 -11.93
N TRP A 65 0.58 -13.96 -10.64
CA TRP A 65 0.34 -14.90 -9.55
C TRP A 65 -0.57 -14.34 -8.44
N GLU A 66 -1.23 -13.22 -8.72
CA GLU A 66 -2.24 -12.59 -7.84
C GLU A 66 -1.73 -12.37 -6.40
N GLY A 67 -0.43 -12.10 -6.28
CA GLY A 67 0.30 -12.07 -5.02
C GLY A 67 0.71 -10.66 -4.62
N VAL A 68 0.49 -10.31 -3.34
CA VAL A 68 0.95 -9.03 -2.78
C VAL A 68 2.43 -9.11 -2.45
N ILE A 69 3.21 -8.17 -2.98
CA ILE A 69 4.67 -8.10 -2.79
C ILE A 69 5.09 -7.00 -1.80
N GLY A 70 4.18 -6.09 -1.48
CA GLY A 70 4.42 -5.03 -0.51
C GLY A 70 3.18 -4.20 -0.25
N GLN A 71 3.17 -3.55 0.92
CA GLN A 71 2.10 -2.67 1.35
C GLN A 71 2.68 -1.48 2.10
N THR A 72 1.99 -0.34 2.03
CA THR A 72 2.23 0.81 2.89
C THR A 72 0.90 1.37 3.38
N ARG A 73 0.92 2.14 4.48
CA ARG A 73 -0.28 2.75 5.05
C ARG A 73 -0.08 4.22 5.32
N PHE A 74 -1.16 4.99 5.25
CA PHE A 74 -1.17 6.39 5.67
C PHE A 74 -2.49 6.76 6.34
N HIS A 75 -2.45 7.77 7.20
CA HIS A 75 -3.63 8.39 7.78
C HIS A 75 -4.14 9.52 6.88
N HIS A 76 -5.47 9.64 6.78
CA HIS A 76 -6.10 10.74 6.07
C HIS A 76 -5.67 12.09 6.68
N GLY A 77 -5.24 13.03 5.83
CA GLY A 77 -4.73 14.34 6.25
C GLY A 77 -3.22 14.40 6.50
N GLU A 78 -2.54 13.28 6.72
CA GLU A 78 -1.07 13.24 6.89
C GLU A 78 -0.32 13.03 5.56
N SER A 79 -0.90 12.25 4.66
CA SER A 79 -0.29 11.93 3.36
C SER A 79 -1.36 11.64 2.30
N SER A 80 -0.91 11.36 1.08
CA SER A 80 -1.76 11.00 -0.05
C SER A 80 -1.42 9.62 -0.59
N GLU A 81 -2.38 9.02 -1.31
CA GLU A 81 -2.19 7.74 -2.00
C GLU A 81 -1.04 7.82 -3.02
N ILE A 82 -0.94 8.92 -3.77
CA ILE A 82 0.13 9.15 -4.75
C ILE A 82 1.51 9.12 -4.08
N THR A 83 1.67 9.82 -2.95
CA THR A 83 2.92 9.82 -2.18
C THR A 83 3.26 8.40 -1.70
N SER A 84 2.24 7.68 -1.22
CA SER A 84 2.38 6.33 -0.69
C SER A 84 2.74 5.30 -1.77
N VAL A 85 2.15 5.40 -2.97
CA VAL A 85 2.52 4.61 -4.15
C VAL A 85 3.99 4.85 -4.52
N ARG A 86 4.44 6.11 -4.57
CA ARG A 86 5.85 6.44 -4.89
C ARG A 86 6.80 5.84 -3.87
N GLN A 87 6.48 5.93 -2.58
CA GLN A 87 7.27 5.31 -1.51
C GLN A 87 7.31 3.79 -1.67
N LEU A 88 6.17 3.15 -1.95
CA LEU A 88 6.11 1.70 -2.10
C LEU A 88 6.91 1.21 -3.33
N LEU A 89 6.88 1.94 -4.44
CA LEU A 89 7.73 1.64 -5.60
C LEU A 89 9.22 1.71 -5.27
N GLN A 90 9.65 2.74 -4.52
CA GLN A 90 11.04 2.86 -4.07
C GLN A 90 11.45 1.72 -3.13
N GLN A 91 10.55 1.27 -2.25
CA GLN A 91 10.81 0.17 -1.32
C GLN A 91 10.90 -1.21 -2.01
N LEU A 92 10.14 -1.40 -3.09
CA LEU A 92 10.12 -2.65 -3.84
C LEU A 92 11.35 -2.82 -4.74
N ASP A 93 11.94 -1.72 -5.20
CA ASP A 93 13.13 -1.70 -6.08
C ASP A 93 12.94 -2.61 -7.31
N VAL A 94 11.76 -2.51 -7.93
CA VAL A 94 11.38 -3.29 -9.11
C VAL A 94 11.74 -2.54 -10.39
N GLN A 95 12.32 -3.24 -11.37
CA GLN A 95 12.73 -2.68 -12.65
C GLN A 95 12.18 -3.48 -13.82
N GLY A 96 11.89 -2.79 -14.93
CA GLY A 96 11.39 -3.42 -16.15
C GLY A 96 9.98 -3.99 -16.04
N VAL A 97 9.21 -3.59 -15.03
CA VAL A 97 7.82 -4.03 -14.80
C VAL A 97 6.81 -3.03 -15.36
N TRP A 98 5.61 -3.51 -15.68
CA TRP A 98 4.47 -2.66 -16.01
C TRP A 98 3.71 -2.30 -14.74
N VAL A 99 3.63 -1.02 -14.39
CA VAL A 99 2.85 -0.58 -13.23
C VAL A 99 1.49 -0.08 -13.68
N THR A 100 0.43 -0.61 -13.08
CA THR A 100 -0.95 -0.16 -13.33
C THR A 100 -1.52 0.49 -12.07
N LEU A 101 -2.05 1.70 -12.21
CA LEU A 101 -2.64 2.50 -11.15
C LEU A 101 -4.02 2.99 -11.58
N ASP A 102 -4.94 3.20 -10.64
CA ASP A 102 -6.22 3.85 -10.93
C ASP A 102 -5.99 5.28 -11.45
N ALA A 103 -6.84 5.76 -12.37
CA ALA A 103 -6.81 7.12 -12.89
C ALA A 103 -6.90 8.20 -11.80
N LEU A 104 -7.44 7.89 -10.61
CA LEU A 104 -7.42 8.76 -9.43
C LEU A 104 -6.00 9.17 -8.99
N HIS A 105 -4.98 8.42 -9.39
CA HIS A 105 -3.58 8.77 -9.14
C HIS A 105 -3.03 9.86 -10.08
N THR A 106 -3.79 10.28 -11.08
CA THR A 106 -3.36 11.35 -12.00
C THR A 106 -3.52 12.71 -11.34
N GLN A 107 -2.47 13.54 -11.40
CA GLN A 107 -2.52 14.90 -10.86
C GLN A 107 -3.22 15.81 -11.88
N LYS A 108 -4.45 16.22 -11.57
CA LYS A 108 -5.27 17.06 -12.47
C LYS A 108 -4.75 18.50 -12.59
N ASN A 109 -3.98 18.99 -11.61
CA ASN A 109 -3.45 20.37 -11.58
C ASN A 109 -1.95 20.35 -11.24
N SER A 110 -1.12 19.99 -12.21
CA SER A 110 0.34 20.15 -12.10
C SER A 110 0.73 21.44 -12.83
N LEU A 111 0.91 22.53 -12.10
CA LEU A 111 1.61 23.76 -12.53
C LEU A 111 2.61 24.15 -11.45
#